data_AF-A0A7J4EVE6-F1
#
_entry.id   AF-A0A7J4EVE6-F1
#
_cell.length_a   1.000
_cell.length_b   1.000
_cell.length_c   1.000
_cell.angle_alpha   90.00
_cell.angle_beta   90.00
_cell.angle_gamma   90.00
#
_symmetry.space_group_name_H-M   'P 1'
#
loop_
_entity.id
_entity.type
_entity.pdbx_description
1 polymer ?
#
loop_
_entity_poly.entity_id
_entity_poly.type
_entity_poly.pdbx_seq_one_letter_code
_entity_poly.pdbx_strand_id
1 'polypeptide(L)'
;PQFVKAITRKPKTYRGGIPFAVEVGLAYGGNAGRESEGTRKMEIMRFANHVPLLFDASGCGITNAVKSINWRRYGLKNEEDVPLTVFVNLISTHIPYTSAGKQAIACGPEENEEIYNEIRHSLMICARELEKYLARIRREMEEEKKRKYILKYATIFAEGLANITNRPKEEIERKIVELLSKS
;
A
#
# COMPACT_ATOMS: atom_id res chain seq x y z
N PRO A 1 11.01 -4.65 -3.56
CA PRO A 1 9.76 -4.34 -2.83
C PRO A 1 9.38 -5.54 -1.96
N GLN A 2 8.68 -5.33 -0.85
CA GLN A 2 8.24 -6.42 0.05
C GLN A 2 6.84 -6.93 -0.29
N PHE A 3 6.01 -6.08 -0.89
CA PHE A 3 4.71 -6.43 -1.43
C PHE A 3 4.61 -5.96 -2.88
N VAL A 4 4.02 -6.79 -3.74
CA VAL A 4 3.72 -6.46 -5.14
C VAL A 4 2.35 -7.03 -5.49
N LYS A 5 1.50 -6.21 -6.11
CA LYS A 5 0.26 -6.66 -6.74
C LYS A 5 0.07 -5.95 -8.06
N ALA A 6 -0.11 -6.72 -9.13
CA ALA A 6 -0.50 -6.21 -10.43
C ALA A 6 -1.83 -6.85 -10.88
N ILE A 7 -2.62 -6.08 -11.61
CA ILE A 7 -3.86 -6.55 -12.23
C ILE A 7 -3.98 -5.96 -13.64
N THR A 8 -4.56 -6.75 -14.53
CA THR A 8 -5.03 -6.31 -15.85
C THR A 8 -6.55 -6.42 -15.85
N ARG A 9 -7.24 -5.32 -16.15
CA ARG A 9 -8.70 -5.28 -16.21
C ARG A 9 -9.20 -5.82 -17.54
N LYS A 10 -10.44 -6.31 -17.54
CA LYS A 10 -11.13 -6.63 -18.79
C LYS A 10 -11.29 -5.34 -19.62
N PRO A 11 -11.14 -5.41 -20.95
CA PRO A 11 -11.35 -4.26 -21.81
C PRO A 11 -12.74 -3.64 -21.61
N LYS A 12 -12.80 -2.31 -21.67
CA LYS A 12 -14.02 -1.51 -21.66
C LYS A 12 -14.02 -0.59 -22.86
N THR A 13 -15.12 0.12 -23.07
CA THR A 13 -15.24 1.12 -24.13
C THR A 13 -15.47 2.50 -23.56
N TYR A 14 -14.96 3.52 -24.24
CA TYR A 14 -15.24 4.93 -23.94
C TYR A 14 -15.64 5.67 -25.22
N ARG A 15 -16.28 6.84 -25.09
CA ARG A 15 -16.75 7.67 -26.24
C ARG A 15 -17.49 6.86 -27.31
N GLY A 16 -18.49 6.09 -26.91
CA GLY A 16 -19.38 5.41 -27.86
C GLY A 16 -18.78 4.20 -28.60
N GLY A 17 -17.66 3.64 -28.16
CA GLY A 17 -17.21 2.32 -28.63
C GLY A 17 -15.70 2.09 -28.74
N ILE A 18 -14.85 3.06 -28.41
CA ILE A 18 -13.41 2.89 -28.51
C ILE A 18 -12.93 1.97 -27.38
N PRO A 19 -12.34 0.80 -27.68
CA PRO A 19 -11.92 -0.14 -26.65
C PRO A 19 -10.63 0.34 -25.97
N PHE A 20 -10.59 0.19 -24.66
CA PHE A 20 -9.42 0.43 -23.83
C PHE A 20 -9.29 -0.63 -22.74
N ALA A 21 -8.07 -0.87 -22.27
CA ALA A 21 -7.76 -1.69 -21.12
C ALA A 21 -6.85 -0.92 -20.18
N VAL A 22 -6.93 -1.23 -18.89
CA VAL A 22 -6.12 -0.60 -17.85
C VAL A 22 -5.38 -1.69 -17.09
N GLU A 23 -4.08 -1.49 -16.95
CA GLU A 23 -3.23 -2.31 -16.11
C GLU A 23 -2.68 -1.46 -14.97
N VAL A 24 -2.71 -2.01 -13.77
CA VAL A 24 -2.25 -1.32 -12.56
C VAL A 24 -1.37 -2.23 -11.75
N GLY A 25 -0.28 -1.67 -11.23
CA GLY A 25 0.64 -2.32 -10.30
C GLY A 25 0.85 -1.46 -9.06
N LEU A 26 0.91 -2.08 -7.89
CA LEU A 26 1.36 -1.47 -6.64
C LEU A 26 2.56 -2.26 -6.13
N ALA A 27 3.62 -1.57 -5.76
CA ALA A 27 4.78 -2.13 -5.09
C ALA A 27 5.05 -1.35 -3.80
N TYR A 28 5.10 -2.03 -2.65
CA TYR A 28 5.25 -1.40 -1.34
C TYR A 28 6.45 -1.95 -0.56
N GLY A 29 7.12 -1.07 0.20
CA GLY A 29 8.21 -1.38 1.11
C GLY A 29 9.56 -1.64 0.42
N GLY A 30 10.62 -1.76 1.23
CA GLY A 30 12.00 -1.87 0.75
C GLY A 30 12.38 -0.67 -0.11
N ASN A 31 12.88 -0.92 -1.33
CA ASN A 31 13.30 0.12 -2.26
C ASN A 31 12.18 0.75 -3.11
N ALA A 32 10.91 0.54 -2.76
CA ALA A 32 9.78 1.18 -3.46
C ALA A 32 9.67 2.68 -3.13
N GLY A 33 8.96 3.40 -4.00
CA GLY A 33 8.85 4.85 -3.96
C GLY A 33 10.12 5.57 -4.44
N ARG A 34 10.02 6.89 -4.52
CA ARG A 34 11.14 7.77 -4.89
C ARG A 34 11.81 8.30 -3.64
N GLU A 35 13.12 8.11 -3.55
CA GLU A 35 13.92 8.63 -2.45
C GLU A 35 14.14 10.14 -2.62
N SER A 36 13.83 10.91 -1.57
CA SER A 36 14.01 12.37 -1.51
C SER A 36 14.34 12.75 -0.08
N GLU A 37 15.51 13.37 0.14
CA GLU A 37 15.91 13.93 1.44
C GLU A 37 15.80 12.92 2.61
N GLY A 38 16.14 11.65 2.38
CA GLY A 38 16.08 10.58 3.38
C GLY A 38 14.68 10.01 3.66
N THR A 39 13.64 10.53 3.00
CA THR A 39 12.26 10.01 3.03
C THR A 39 11.89 9.37 1.69
N ARG A 40 11.02 8.35 1.71
CA ARG A 40 10.53 7.73 0.47
C ARG A 40 9.14 8.26 0.16
N LYS A 41 9.01 9.01 -0.93
CA LYS A 41 7.72 9.51 -1.41
C LYS A 41 7.09 8.53 -2.39
N MET A 42 5.76 8.59 -2.50
CA MET A 42 5.03 7.80 -3.48
C MET A 42 5.49 8.15 -4.90
N GLU A 43 5.86 7.14 -5.67
CA GLU A 43 6.25 7.27 -7.07
C GLU A 43 5.11 6.83 -7.98
N ILE A 44 4.83 7.60 -9.04
CA ILE A 44 3.78 7.29 -10.00
C ILE A 44 4.41 7.09 -11.38
N MET A 45 4.41 5.84 -11.83
CA MET A 45 4.86 5.42 -13.15
C MET A 45 3.67 5.37 -14.10
N ARG A 46 3.69 6.22 -15.13
CA ARG A 46 2.59 6.41 -16.08
C ARG A 46 2.98 5.87 -17.43
N PHE A 47 2.12 5.03 -18.01
CA PHE A 47 2.32 4.43 -19.31
C PHE A 47 1.06 4.55 -20.17
N ALA A 48 1.27 4.68 -21.47
CA ALA A 48 0.20 4.64 -22.46
C ALA A 48 0.67 3.80 -23.64
N ASN A 49 -0.06 2.73 -24.00
CA ASN A 49 0.36 1.73 -24.99
C ASN A 49 1.80 1.25 -24.78
N HIS A 50 2.18 0.95 -23.54
CA HIS A 50 3.53 0.53 -23.14
C HIS A 50 4.64 1.58 -23.34
N VAL A 51 4.31 2.81 -23.67
CA VAL A 51 5.26 3.93 -23.75
C VAL A 51 5.22 4.73 -22.44
N PRO A 52 6.37 4.96 -21.79
CA PRO A 52 6.43 5.75 -20.57
C PRO A 52 6.14 7.23 -20.83
N LEU A 53 5.29 7.82 -20.00
CA LEU A 53 4.99 9.26 -19.99
C LEU A 53 5.89 9.95 -18.96
N LEU A 54 6.97 10.58 -19.44
CA LEU A 54 7.99 11.16 -18.57
C LEU A 54 7.64 12.58 -18.11
N PHE A 55 7.06 13.38 -18.99
CA PHE A 55 6.79 14.80 -18.73
C PHE A 55 5.32 15.05 -18.36
N ASP A 56 5.04 16.28 -17.90
CA ASP A 56 3.69 16.76 -17.56
C ASP A 56 2.91 15.82 -16.61
N ALA A 57 3.57 15.45 -15.50
CA ALA A 57 2.94 14.62 -14.49
C ALA A 57 1.78 15.34 -13.79
N SER A 58 1.81 16.68 -13.67
CA SER A 58 0.77 17.48 -13.04
C SER A 58 -0.53 17.52 -13.85
N GLY A 59 -0.45 17.64 -15.18
CA GLY A 59 -1.62 17.70 -16.05
C GLY A 59 -2.20 16.33 -16.42
N CYS A 60 -1.51 15.23 -16.08
CA CYS A 60 -1.93 13.90 -16.49
C CYS A 60 -3.07 13.36 -15.63
N GLY A 61 -4.15 12.93 -16.29
CA GLY A 61 -5.30 12.33 -15.66
C GLY A 61 -5.00 11.07 -14.84
N ILE A 62 -3.98 10.29 -15.20
CA ILE A 62 -3.49 9.16 -14.38
C ILE A 62 -3.03 9.65 -13.01
N THR A 63 -2.21 10.71 -12.96
CA THR A 63 -1.73 11.29 -11.70
C THR A 63 -2.90 11.78 -10.86
N ASN A 64 -3.86 12.44 -11.50
CA ASN A 64 -5.05 12.94 -10.83
C ASN A 64 -5.91 11.80 -10.28
N ALA A 65 -6.02 10.68 -11.01
CA ALA A 65 -6.70 9.48 -10.53
C ALA A 65 -6.01 8.89 -9.29
N VAL A 66 -4.68 8.77 -9.30
CA VAL A 66 -3.90 8.26 -8.15
C VAL A 66 -4.02 9.18 -6.94
N LYS A 67 -3.94 10.50 -7.13
CA LYS A 67 -4.08 11.50 -6.05
C LYS A 67 -5.50 11.54 -5.46
N SER A 68 -6.52 11.24 -6.26
CA SER A 68 -7.91 11.24 -5.80
C SER A 68 -8.26 10.11 -4.82
N ILE A 69 -7.40 9.10 -4.71
CA ILE A 69 -7.62 7.96 -3.82
C ILE A 69 -7.17 8.31 -2.41
N ASN A 70 -8.04 8.05 -1.43
CA ASN A 70 -7.70 8.21 -0.02
C ASN A 70 -6.90 6.99 0.47
N TRP A 71 -5.58 7.05 0.31
CA TRP A 71 -4.63 6.00 0.70
C TRP A 71 -4.61 5.69 2.20
N ARG A 72 -5.04 6.64 3.04
CA ARG A 72 -5.15 6.43 4.50
C ARG A 72 -6.15 5.35 4.86
N ARG A 73 -7.22 5.23 4.08
CA ARG A 73 -8.23 4.15 4.25
C ARG A 73 -7.64 2.76 4.00
N TYR A 74 -6.61 2.66 3.17
CA TYR A 74 -5.94 1.40 2.83
C TYR A 74 -4.71 1.12 3.70
N GLY A 75 -4.57 1.84 4.82
CA GLY A 75 -3.53 1.56 5.81
C GLY A 75 -2.25 2.40 5.68
N LEU A 76 -2.13 3.29 4.69
CA LEU A 76 -0.98 4.20 4.57
C LEU A 76 -1.24 5.47 5.41
N LYS A 77 -0.80 5.47 6.68
CA LYS A 77 -1.11 6.54 7.65
C LYS A 77 -0.22 7.77 7.53
N ASN A 78 1.05 7.58 7.16
CA ASN A 78 2.01 8.67 6.99
C ASN A 78 1.91 9.18 5.55
N GLU A 79 1.80 10.49 5.35
CA GLU A 79 1.72 11.09 4.01
C GLU A 79 3.12 11.42 3.45
N GLU A 80 4.11 11.62 4.33
CA GLU A 80 5.47 12.01 3.96
C GLU A 80 6.39 10.82 3.62
N ASP A 81 6.27 9.71 4.38
CA ASP A 81 7.05 8.48 4.16
C ASP A 81 6.14 7.34 3.71
N VAL A 82 6.00 7.24 2.39
CA VAL A 82 5.19 6.26 1.69
C VAL A 82 6.08 5.55 0.66
N PRO A 83 6.76 4.44 1.03
CA PRO A 83 7.55 3.65 0.10
C PRO A 83 6.61 2.83 -0.81
N LEU A 84 5.88 3.52 -1.67
CA LEU A 84 4.90 2.97 -2.62
C LEU A 84 5.24 3.43 -4.03
N THR A 85 5.39 2.48 -4.95
CA THR A 85 5.42 2.75 -6.38
C THR A 85 4.11 2.30 -6.98
N VAL A 86 3.45 3.21 -7.70
CA VAL A 86 2.19 2.99 -8.42
C VAL A 86 2.49 2.96 -9.91
N PHE A 87 2.18 1.86 -10.56
CA PHE A 87 2.24 1.68 -12.00
C PHE A 87 0.84 1.72 -12.59
N VAL A 88 0.65 2.51 -13.65
CA VAL A 88 -0.60 2.53 -14.42
C VAL A 88 -0.27 2.56 -15.91
N ASN A 89 -0.81 1.60 -16.66
CA ASN A 89 -0.72 1.54 -18.12
C ASN A 89 -2.13 1.61 -18.72
N LEU A 90 -2.36 2.60 -19.58
CA LEU A 90 -3.57 2.70 -20.39
C LEU A 90 -3.30 2.17 -21.79
N ILE A 91 -4.04 1.15 -22.20
CA ILE A 91 -3.93 0.55 -23.53
C ILE A 91 -5.20 0.87 -24.31
N SER A 92 -5.09 1.47 -25.49
CA SER A 92 -6.23 1.81 -26.36
C SER A 92 -5.76 2.00 -27.80
N THR A 93 -6.66 1.78 -28.76
CA THR A 93 -6.41 2.13 -30.18
C THR A 93 -6.28 3.62 -30.38
N HIS A 94 -7.03 4.40 -29.60
CA HIS A 94 -6.98 5.85 -29.57
C HIS A 94 -6.83 6.31 -28.13
N ILE A 95 -5.72 6.98 -27.80
CA ILE A 95 -5.48 7.52 -26.45
C ILE A 95 -5.80 9.01 -26.48
N PRO A 96 -6.62 9.53 -25.55
CA PRO A 96 -6.91 10.96 -25.47
C PRO A 96 -5.72 11.69 -24.83
N TYR A 97 -4.78 12.16 -25.64
CA TYR A 97 -3.67 12.98 -25.16
C TYR A 97 -4.09 14.45 -24.99
N THR A 98 -3.50 15.15 -24.02
CA THR A 98 -3.72 16.59 -23.81
C THR A 98 -3.10 17.46 -24.90
N SER A 99 -1.99 16.99 -25.50
CA SER A 99 -1.24 17.72 -26.53
C SER A 99 -0.65 16.77 -27.57
N ALA A 100 -0.22 17.33 -28.71
CA ALA A 100 0.44 16.59 -29.79
C ALA A 100 1.74 15.89 -29.34
N GLY A 101 2.37 16.36 -28.26
CA GLY A 101 3.59 15.76 -27.69
C GLY A 101 3.35 14.41 -26.98
N LYS A 102 2.10 14.00 -26.78
CA LYS A 102 1.71 12.70 -26.20
C LYS A 102 2.34 12.41 -24.82
N GLN A 103 2.49 13.45 -23.99
CA GLN A 103 3.12 13.33 -22.66
C GLN A 103 2.13 13.17 -21.50
N ALA A 104 0.87 13.55 -21.69
CA ALA A 104 -0.17 13.45 -20.68
C ALA A 104 -1.49 13.01 -21.30
N ILE A 105 -2.28 12.30 -20.49
CA ILE A 105 -3.60 11.79 -20.88
C ILE A 105 -4.65 12.75 -20.32
N ALA A 106 -5.54 13.22 -21.20
CA ALA A 106 -6.68 14.05 -20.86
C ALA A 106 -7.81 13.15 -20.32
N CYS A 107 -7.74 12.80 -19.05
CA CYS A 107 -8.86 12.15 -18.35
C CYS A 107 -9.09 12.77 -16.98
N GLY A 108 -10.35 12.86 -16.59
CA GLY A 108 -10.79 13.47 -15.35
C GLY A 108 -12.25 13.13 -15.04
N PRO A 109 -12.83 13.77 -14.02
CA PRO A 109 -14.24 13.55 -13.66
C PRO A 109 -15.22 14.00 -14.75
N GLU A 110 -14.86 15.02 -15.53
CA GLU A 110 -15.73 15.58 -16.58
C GLU A 110 -15.31 15.13 -17.99
N GLU A 111 -14.04 14.72 -18.16
CA GLU A 111 -13.47 14.33 -19.45
C GLU A 111 -13.06 12.86 -19.44
N ASN A 112 -13.59 12.06 -20.38
CA ASN A 112 -13.26 10.63 -20.51
C ASN A 112 -13.41 9.88 -19.17
N GLU A 113 -14.53 10.14 -18.49
CA GLU A 113 -14.83 9.66 -17.14
C GLU A 113 -14.70 8.12 -17.05
N GLU A 114 -15.04 7.39 -18.11
CA GLU A 114 -14.96 5.93 -18.14
C GLU A 114 -13.53 5.44 -17.93
N ILE A 115 -12.54 6.11 -18.53
CA ILE A 115 -11.12 5.79 -18.35
C ILE A 115 -10.68 6.15 -16.93
N TYR A 116 -11.05 7.35 -16.47
CA TYR A 116 -10.68 7.85 -15.15
C TYR A 116 -11.21 6.94 -14.02
N ASN A 117 -12.49 6.58 -14.08
CA ASN A 117 -13.13 5.69 -13.12
C ASN A 117 -12.54 4.27 -13.18
N GLU A 118 -12.20 3.77 -14.38
CA GLU A 118 -11.59 2.44 -14.48
C GLU A 118 -10.19 2.38 -13.88
N ILE A 119 -9.37 3.43 -14.06
CA ILE A 119 -8.08 3.56 -13.38
C ILE A 119 -8.27 3.56 -11.86
N ARG A 120 -9.21 4.35 -11.35
CA ARG A 120 -9.51 4.42 -9.91
C ARG A 120 -9.97 3.07 -9.37
N HIS A 121 -10.91 2.41 -10.01
CA HIS A 121 -11.39 1.09 -9.59
C HIS A 121 -10.27 0.05 -9.57
N SER A 122 -9.37 0.10 -10.57
CA SER A 122 -8.21 -0.79 -10.65
C SER A 122 -7.25 -0.58 -9.49
N LEU A 123 -6.91 0.68 -9.21
CA LEU A 123 -6.08 1.06 -8.07
C LEU A 123 -6.70 0.63 -6.74
N MET A 124 -8.02 0.82 -6.56
CA MET A 124 -8.72 0.41 -5.34
C MET A 124 -8.70 -1.11 -5.12
N ILE A 125 -8.75 -1.92 -6.19
CA ILE A 125 -8.62 -3.37 -6.08
C ILE A 125 -7.24 -3.75 -5.55
N CYS A 126 -6.16 -3.19 -6.12
CA CYS A 126 -4.81 -3.43 -5.62
C CYS A 126 -4.61 -2.87 -4.19
N ALA A 127 -5.21 -1.73 -3.87
CA ALA A 127 -5.09 -1.09 -2.57
C ALA A 127 -5.73 -1.92 -1.45
N ARG A 128 -6.85 -2.63 -1.72
CA ARG A 128 -7.45 -3.58 -0.75
C ARG A 128 -6.54 -4.76 -0.44
N GLU A 129 -5.78 -5.25 -1.41
CA GLU A 129 -4.79 -6.32 -1.18
C GLU A 129 -3.58 -5.80 -0.38
N LEU A 130 -3.15 -4.57 -0.66
CA LEU A 130 -2.12 -3.89 0.14
C LEU A 130 -2.57 -3.71 1.60
N GLU A 131 -3.83 -3.33 1.82
CA GLU A 131 -4.40 -3.17 3.16
C GLU A 131 -4.33 -4.47 3.96
N LYS A 132 -4.69 -5.61 3.36
CA LYS A 132 -4.58 -6.94 4.00
C LYS A 132 -3.13 -7.25 4.39
N TYR A 133 -2.18 -6.95 3.52
CA TYR A 133 -0.76 -7.14 3.79
C TYR A 133 -0.29 -6.27 4.98
N LEU A 134 -0.66 -4.99 5.00
CA LEU A 134 -0.34 -4.07 6.09
C LEU A 134 -1.01 -4.47 7.42
N ALA A 135 -2.25 -4.94 7.36
CA ALA A 135 -2.99 -5.43 8.52
C ALA A 135 -2.29 -6.65 9.15
N ARG A 136 -1.79 -7.58 8.32
CA ARG A 136 -1.02 -8.74 8.78
C ARG A 136 0.25 -8.30 9.53
N ILE A 137 1.04 -7.38 8.96
CA ILE A 137 2.24 -6.85 9.61
C ILE A 137 1.92 -6.18 10.94
N ARG A 138 0.85 -5.39 11.00
CA ARG A 138 0.43 -4.73 12.25
C ARG A 138 0.07 -5.75 13.33
N ARG A 139 -0.67 -6.78 12.96
CA ARG A 139 -1.03 -7.86 13.87
C ARG A 139 0.20 -8.59 14.42
N GLU A 140 1.15 -8.95 13.56
CA GLU A 140 2.42 -9.57 13.97
C GLU A 140 3.20 -8.67 14.94
N MET A 141 3.28 -7.37 14.65
CA MET A 141 3.93 -6.39 15.52
C MET A 141 3.23 -6.21 16.87
N GLU A 142 1.90 -6.28 16.91
CA GLU A 142 1.13 -6.20 18.15
C GLU A 142 1.29 -7.46 19.00
N GLU A 143 1.26 -8.64 18.38
CA GLU A 143 1.50 -9.92 19.05
C GLU A 143 2.91 -9.98 19.66
N GLU A 144 3.92 -9.53 18.92
CA GLU A 144 5.30 -9.46 19.41
C GLU A 144 5.45 -8.46 20.56
N LYS A 145 4.81 -7.29 20.48
CA LYS A 145 4.79 -6.33 21.59
C LYS A 145 4.14 -6.93 22.83
N LYS A 146 2.97 -7.57 22.69
CA LYS A 146 2.28 -8.23 23.79
C LYS A 146 3.17 -9.29 24.45
N ARG A 147 3.83 -10.14 23.67
CA ARG A 147 4.79 -11.13 24.19
C ARG A 147 5.91 -10.48 24.99
N LYS A 148 6.54 -9.42 24.47
CA LYS A 148 7.60 -8.68 25.19
C LYS A 148 7.10 -8.06 26.49
N TYR A 149 5.90 -7.47 26.48
CA TYR A 149 5.29 -6.93 27.69
C TYR A 149 5.03 -8.03 28.73
N ILE A 150 4.42 -9.14 28.31
CA ILE A 150 4.13 -10.29 29.16
C ILE A 150 5.41 -10.82 29.82
N LEU A 151 6.49 -11.01 29.06
CA LEU A 151 7.79 -11.44 29.59
C LEU A 151 8.35 -10.46 30.63
N LYS A 152 8.29 -9.16 30.35
CA LYS A 152 8.76 -8.13 31.29
C LYS A 152 7.98 -8.16 32.60
N TYR A 153 6.65 -8.29 32.54
CA TYR A 153 5.82 -8.40 33.74
C TYR A 153 6.07 -9.71 34.49
N ALA A 154 6.23 -10.83 33.79
CA ALA A 154 6.50 -12.13 34.39
C ALA A 154 7.74 -12.09 35.29
N THR A 155 8.83 -11.46 34.86
CA THR A 155 10.05 -11.31 35.67
C THR A 155 9.79 -10.49 36.94
N ILE A 156 9.04 -9.39 36.86
CA ILE A 156 8.70 -8.54 38.02
C ILE A 156 7.80 -9.30 39.00
N PHE A 157 6.78 -10.01 38.50
CA PHE A 157 5.90 -10.81 39.33
C PHE A 157 6.64 -11.96 40.01
N ALA A 158 7.57 -12.61 39.31
CA ALA A 158 8.39 -13.67 39.88
C ALA A 158 9.28 -13.16 41.03
N GLU A 159 9.84 -11.95 40.93
CA GLU A 159 10.59 -11.33 42.03
C GLU A 159 9.71 -11.04 43.26
N GLY A 160 8.53 -10.45 43.06
CA GLY A 160 7.59 -10.19 44.14
C GLY A 160 7.11 -11.47 44.84
N LEU A 161 6.78 -12.51 44.07
CA LEU A 161 6.32 -13.79 44.59
C LEU A 161 7.44 -14.58 45.27
N ALA A 162 8.68 -14.55 44.76
CA ALA A 162 9.82 -15.19 45.39
C ALA A 162 10.09 -14.58 46.78
N ASN A 163 10.02 -13.26 46.91
CA ASN A 163 10.17 -12.56 48.19
C ASN A 163 9.08 -12.94 49.22
N ILE A 164 7.85 -13.16 48.78
CA ILE A 164 6.72 -13.52 49.67
C ILE A 164 6.75 -15.01 50.04
N THR A 165 7.08 -15.87 49.09
CA THR A 165 6.96 -17.34 49.25
C THR A 165 8.27 -18.03 49.63
N ASN A 166 9.39 -17.30 49.65
CA ASN A 166 10.74 -17.80 49.92
C ASN A 166 11.16 -18.98 49.04
N ARG A 167 10.59 -19.06 47.82
CA ARG A 167 10.84 -20.09 46.81
C ARG A 167 11.78 -19.57 45.73
N PRO A 168 12.50 -20.46 45.02
CA PRO A 168 13.40 -20.05 43.95
C PRO A 168 12.64 -19.35 42.82
N LYS A 169 13.11 -18.15 42.46
CA LYS A 169 12.57 -17.28 41.41
C LYS A 169 12.39 -18.02 40.08
N GLU A 170 13.34 -18.88 39.74
CA GLU A 170 13.39 -19.63 38.47
C GLU A 170 12.22 -20.60 38.29
N GLU A 171 11.74 -21.21 39.38
CA GLU A 171 10.62 -22.16 39.33
C GLU A 171 9.28 -21.44 39.14
N ILE A 172 9.14 -20.26 39.75
CA ILE A 172 7.94 -19.41 39.65
C ILE A 172 7.86 -18.79 38.25
N GLU A 173 8.98 -18.28 37.73
CA GLU A 173 9.04 -17.68 36.40
C GLU A 173 8.66 -18.68 35.29
N ARG A 174 9.14 -19.93 35.37
CA ARG A 174 8.74 -21.00 34.43
C ARG A 174 7.24 -21.28 34.47
N LYS A 175 6.66 -21.39 35.67
CA LYS A 175 5.20 -21.63 35.84
C LYS A 175 4.37 -20.46 35.29
N ILE A 176 4.81 -19.23 35.50
CA ILE A 176 4.13 -18.02 34.99
C ILE A 176 4.19 -17.99 33.46
N VAL A 177 5.35 -18.23 32.86
CA VAL A 177 5.50 -18.30 31.39
C VAL A 177 4.63 -19.41 30.80
N GLU A 178 4.57 -20.59 31.45
CA GLU A 178 3.75 -21.71 31.00
C GLU A 178 2.25 -21.37 31.04
N LEU A 179 1.77 -20.73 32.12
CA LEU A 179 0.38 -20.26 32.24
C LEU A 179 0.02 -19.22 31.17
N LEU A 180 0.93 -18.28 30.89
CA LEU A 180 0.73 -17.21 29.91
C LEU A 180 0.87 -17.68 28.46
N SER A 181 1.53 -18.82 28.21
CA SER A 181 1.63 -19.43 26.88
C SER A 181 0.37 -20.19 26.44
N LYS A 182 -0.49 -20.56 27.39
CA LYS A 182 -1.74 -21.32 27.16
C LYS A 182 -2.98 -20.44 26.98
N SER A 183 -2.86 -19.12 27.15
CA SER A 183 -3.93 -18.12 26.93
C SER A 183 -3.62 -17.26 25.70
#